data_AF-A0A8T5GTX6-F1
#
_entry.id   AF-A0A8T5GTX6-F1
#
_cell.length_a   1.000
_cell.length_b   1.000
_cell.length_c   1.000
_cell.angle_alpha   90.00
_cell.angle_beta   90.00
_cell.angle_gamma   90.00
#
_symmetry.space_group_name_H-M   'P 1'
#
loop_
_entity.id
_entity.type
_entity.pdbx_description
1 polymer ?
#
loop_
_entity_poly.entity_id
_entity_poly.type
_entity_poly.pdbx_seq_one_letter_code
_entity_poly.pdbx_strand_id
1 'polypeptide(L)'
;MAKRLSKALRGKRRWLGVAFASTIQTRTEANISIETAFGHLVEAKPIRLMDFHAHGSEQAVQTEQHLSVDPDAIGGVGYGILEVPHELYEAVRVLTQSSEALSDCSIESLTSSGKIRLVRERLVLARPPKRR
;
A
#
# COMPACT_ATOMS: atom_id res chain seq x y z
N MET A 1 -2.87 -30.82 -1.27
CA MET A 1 -3.40 -29.44 -1.24
C MET A 1 -3.58 -29.02 0.21
N ALA A 2 -2.88 -27.98 0.68
CA ALA A 2 -3.05 -27.49 2.05
C ALA A 2 -4.52 -27.05 2.24
N LYS A 3 -5.22 -27.64 3.21
CA LYS A 3 -6.60 -27.27 3.56
C LYS A 3 -6.61 -25.78 3.91
N ARG A 4 -7.40 -24.99 3.17
CA ARG A 4 -7.59 -23.57 3.47
C ARG A 4 -8.17 -23.46 4.89
N LEU A 5 -7.46 -22.77 5.79
CA LEU A 5 -7.93 -22.52 7.15
C LEU A 5 -9.35 -21.94 7.11
N SER A 6 -10.19 -22.34 8.08
CA SER A 6 -11.53 -21.80 8.21
C SER A 6 -11.47 -20.28 8.41
N LYS A 7 -12.56 -19.56 8.07
CA LYS A 7 -12.61 -18.10 8.24
C LYS A 7 -12.30 -17.66 9.67
N ALA A 8 -12.64 -18.47 10.67
CA ALA A 8 -12.36 -18.21 12.08
C ALA A 8 -10.89 -18.40 12.45
N LEU A 9 -10.18 -19.32 11.79
CA LEU A 9 -8.77 -19.63 12.06
C LEU A 9 -7.79 -18.80 11.23
N ARG A 10 -8.26 -18.08 10.21
CA ARG A 10 -7.41 -17.20 9.41
C ARG A 10 -7.15 -15.90 10.17
N GLY A 11 -5.87 -15.54 10.32
CA GLY A 11 -5.45 -14.26 10.93
C GLY A 11 -6.15 -13.05 10.30
N LYS A 12 -6.54 -12.09 11.16
CA LYS A 12 -7.17 -10.83 10.75
C LYS A 12 -6.13 -9.91 10.10
N ARG A 13 -6.55 -9.20 9.05
CA ARG A 13 -5.70 -8.27 8.28
C ARG A 13 -6.49 -7.06 7.82
N ARG A 14 -5.77 -5.99 7.53
CA ARG A 14 -6.26 -4.76 6.92
C ARG A 14 -5.53 -4.53 5.62
N TRP A 15 -6.26 -3.98 4.65
CA TRP A 15 -5.72 -3.52 3.39
C TRP A 15 -5.51 -2.03 3.50
N LEU A 16 -4.29 -1.59 3.24
CA LEU A 16 -3.89 -0.19 3.31
C LEU A 16 -3.55 0.27 1.89
N GLY A 17 -4.24 1.28 1.40
CA GLY A 17 -3.87 2.01 0.20
C GLY A 17 -2.85 3.08 0.57
N VAL A 18 -1.72 3.09 -0.13
CA VAL A 18 -0.58 3.96 0.17
C VAL A 18 -0.12 4.68 -1.08
N ALA A 19 0.42 5.88 -0.88
CA ALA A 19 1.26 6.57 -1.84
C ALA A 19 2.74 6.26 -1.56
N PHE A 20 3.54 6.17 -2.61
CA PHE A 20 4.99 6.02 -2.57
C PHE A 20 5.64 7.27 -3.14
N ALA A 21 6.79 7.65 -2.58
CA ALA A 21 7.61 8.70 -3.18
C ALA A 21 7.95 8.39 -4.64
N SER A 22 8.02 9.43 -5.50
CA SER A 22 8.34 9.30 -6.92
C SER A 22 9.71 8.69 -7.22
N THR A 23 10.60 8.66 -6.22
CA THR A 23 11.89 7.97 -6.29
C THR A 23 11.76 6.45 -6.43
N ILE A 24 10.63 5.88 -6.01
CA ILE A 24 10.38 4.44 -6.04
C ILE A 24 9.72 4.08 -7.37
N GLN A 25 10.48 3.45 -8.25
CA GLN A 25 10.05 3.07 -9.60
C GLN A 25 9.82 1.57 -9.73
N THR A 26 10.50 0.76 -8.91
CA THR A 26 10.37 -0.70 -8.97
C THR A 26 9.65 -1.28 -7.76
N ARG A 27 8.98 -2.41 -7.98
CA ARG A 27 8.35 -3.18 -6.91
C ARG A 27 9.39 -3.67 -5.87
N THR A 28 10.63 -3.88 -6.28
CA THR A 28 11.72 -4.31 -5.39
C THR A 28 12.09 -3.17 -4.43
N GLU A 29 12.31 -1.96 -4.95
CA GLU A 29 12.52 -0.75 -4.15
C GLU A 29 11.37 -0.51 -3.17
N ALA A 30 10.12 -0.67 -3.64
CA ALA A 30 8.96 -0.52 -2.78
C ALA A 30 8.97 -1.51 -1.60
N ASN A 31 9.37 -2.77 -1.83
CA ASN A 31 9.51 -3.73 -0.74
C ASN A 31 10.66 -3.38 0.23
N ILE A 32 11.78 -2.86 -0.28
CA ILE A 32 12.90 -2.41 0.55
C ILE A 32 12.47 -1.22 1.43
N SER A 33 11.73 -0.27 0.86
CA SER A 33 11.18 0.87 1.59
C SER A 33 10.19 0.41 2.68
N ILE A 34 9.31 -0.55 2.38
CA ILE A 34 8.40 -1.16 3.38
C ILE A 34 9.19 -1.85 4.50
N GLU A 35 10.23 -2.60 4.18
CA GLU A 35 11.07 -3.27 5.17
C GLU A 35 11.86 -2.27 6.01
N THR A 36 12.35 -1.18 5.42
CA THR A 36 13.05 -0.12 6.15
C THR A 36 12.10 0.62 7.09
N ALA A 37 10.90 0.98 6.61
CA ALA A 37 9.91 1.72 7.39
C ALA A 37 9.27 0.88 8.51
N PHE A 38 9.00 -0.41 8.26
CA PHE A 38 8.21 -1.24 9.17
C PHE A 38 8.93 -2.50 9.66
N GLY A 39 10.17 -2.77 9.25
CA GLY A 39 10.89 -3.99 9.63
C GLY A 39 11.02 -4.18 11.14
N HIS A 40 11.15 -3.08 11.89
CA HIS A 40 11.18 -3.08 13.35
C HIS A 40 9.85 -3.51 14.01
N LEU A 41 8.72 -3.45 13.29
CA LEU A 41 7.40 -3.88 13.76
C LEU A 41 7.08 -5.33 13.38
N VAL A 42 7.90 -5.93 12.51
CA VAL A 42 7.58 -7.16 11.78
C VAL A 42 8.46 -8.29 12.31
N GLU A 43 8.14 -8.79 13.50
CA GLU A 43 8.88 -9.93 14.07
C GLU A 43 8.31 -11.30 13.64
N ALA A 44 7.02 -11.38 13.29
CA ALA A 44 6.37 -12.68 13.02
C ALA A 44 5.49 -12.75 11.76
N LYS A 45 4.99 -11.62 11.23
CA LYS A 45 4.09 -11.59 10.06
C LYS A 45 4.45 -10.43 9.13
N PRO A 46 5.06 -10.69 7.96
CA PRO A 46 5.48 -9.63 7.06
C PRO A 46 4.31 -8.86 6.46
N ILE A 47 4.46 -7.54 6.41
CA ILE A 47 3.61 -6.66 5.59
C ILE A 47 3.92 -6.98 4.14
N ARG A 48 2.89 -7.25 3.34
CA ARG A 48 3.07 -7.65 1.93
C ARG A 48 2.58 -6.57 1.00
N LEU A 49 3.42 -6.16 0.06
CA LEU A 49 3.00 -5.37 -1.08
C LEU A 49 2.18 -6.24 -2.03
N MET A 50 1.00 -5.77 -2.40
CA MET A 50 0.05 -6.54 -3.20
C MET A 50 -0.05 -5.95 -4.59
N ASP A 51 -0.46 -4.69 -4.66
CA ASP A 51 -0.46 -3.92 -5.90
C ASP A 51 0.58 -2.80 -5.79
N PHE A 52 1.25 -2.50 -6.90
CA PHE A 52 2.23 -1.43 -7.01
C PHE A 52 2.19 -0.84 -8.41
N HIS A 53 2.09 0.48 -8.47
CA HIS A 53 2.05 1.29 -9.67
C HIS A 53 3.01 2.46 -9.46
N ALA A 54 4.10 2.47 -10.22
CA ALA A 54 5.08 3.53 -10.16
C ALA A 54 4.49 4.87 -10.62
N HIS A 55 5.12 5.96 -10.20
CA HIS A 55 4.81 7.29 -10.71
C HIS A 55 4.89 7.30 -12.26
N GLY A 56 3.98 8.02 -12.91
CA GLY A 56 3.90 8.11 -14.37
C GLY A 56 3.28 6.90 -15.07
N SER A 57 2.94 5.82 -14.34
CA SER A 57 2.14 4.72 -14.93
C SER A 57 0.70 5.17 -15.18
N GLU A 58 0.04 4.60 -16.19
CA GLU A 58 -1.36 4.93 -16.52
C GLU A 58 -2.30 4.84 -15.30
N GLN A 59 -2.07 3.84 -14.44
CA GLN A 59 -2.83 3.65 -13.22
C GLN A 59 -2.56 4.75 -12.19
N ALA A 60 -1.30 5.16 -12.01
CA ALA A 60 -0.95 6.24 -11.08
C ALA A 60 -1.57 7.58 -11.52
N VAL A 61 -1.50 7.91 -12.81
CA VAL A 61 -2.10 9.14 -13.36
C VAL A 61 -3.63 9.13 -13.18
N GLN A 62 -4.29 7.99 -13.39
CA GLN A 62 -5.73 7.85 -13.12
C GLN A 62 -6.07 8.07 -11.64
N THR A 63 -5.25 7.54 -10.73
CA THR A 63 -5.42 7.74 -9.29
C THR A 63 -5.19 9.20 -8.89
N GLU A 64 -4.15 9.86 -9.40
CA GLU A 64 -3.86 11.30 -9.15
C GLU A 64 -5.05 12.17 -9.57
N GLN A 65 -5.56 11.96 -10.78
CA GLN A 65 -6.73 12.67 -11.31
C GLN A 65 -7.97 12.44 -10.44
N HIS A 66 -8.19 11.21 -9.97
CA HIS A 66 -9.34 10.89 -9.13
C HIS A 66 -9.25 11.54 -7.75
N LEU A 67 -8.07 11.54 -7.15
CA LEU A 67 -7.83 12.11 -5.82
C LEU A 67 -7.75 13.65 -5.84
N SER A 68 -7.84 14.27 -7.03
CA SER A 68 -7.70 15.73 -7.21
C SER A 68 -6.41 16.27 -6.58
N VAL A 69 -5.35 15.46 -6.61
CA VAL A 69 -4.04 15.89 -6.13
C VAL A 69 -3.49 16.88 -7.16
N ASP A 70 -3.04 18.05 -6.69
CA ASP A 70 -2.47 19.07 -7.59
C ASP A 70 -1.29 18.46 -8.38
N PRO A 71 -1.30 18.53 -9.73
CA PRO A 71 -0.23 17.99 -10.56
C PRO A 71 1.15 18.62 -10.27
N ASP A 72 1.14 19.83 -9.71
CA ASP A 72 2.33 20.61 -9.34
C ASP A 72 2.86 20.31 -7.93
N ALA A 73 2.24 19.39 -7.18
CA ALA A 73 2.79 18.87 -5.93
C ALA A 73 3.99 17.94 -6.23
N ILE A 74 5.10 18.57 -6.61
CA ILE A 74 6.49 18.12 -6.52
C ILE A 74 6.68 16.63 -6.89
N GLY A 75 6.61 16.34 -8.18
CA GLY A 75 7.16 15.11 -8.76
C GLY A 75 6.25 13.89 -8.81
N GLY A 76 4.95 14.05 -8.48
CA GLY A 76 3.94 12.98 -8.50
C GLY A 76 4.27 11.84 -7.54
N VAL A 77 3.39 10.83 -7.46
CA VAL A 77 3.58 9.72 -6.50
C VAL A 77 3.21 8.38 -7.14
N GLY A 78 3.86 7.32 -6.66
CA GLY A 78 3.43 5.95 -6.93
C GLY A 78 2.26 5.56 -6.03
N TYR A 79 1.48 4.56 -6.41
CA TYR A 79 0.40 4.04 -5.58
C TYR A 79 0.50 2.53 -5.41
N GLY A 80 0.05 2.04 -4.26
CA GLY A 80 -0.05 0.61 -4.05
C GLY A 80 -0.95 0.22 -2.91
N ILE A 81 -1.04 -1.09 -2.71
CA ILE A 81 -1.83 -1.69 -1.65
C ILE A 81 -0.97 -2.62 -0.82
N LEU A 82 -0.96 -2.39 0.49
CA LEU A 82 -0.30 -3.23 1.48
C LEU A 82 -1.32 -4.15 2.17
N GLU A 83 -0.92 -5.39 2.39
CA GLU A 83 -1.56 -6.30 3.34
C GLU A 83 -0.86 -6.15 4.70
N VAL A 84 -1.58 -5.61 5.67
CA VAL A 84 -1.07 -5.36 7.03
C VAL A 84 -1.79 -6.28 8.02
N PRO A 85 -1.06 -7.02 8.88
CA PRO A 85 -1.67 -7.73 10.00
C PRO A 85 -2.50 -6.78 10.87
N HIS A 86 -3.70 -7.19 11.31
CA HIS A 86 -4.58 -6.27 12.04
C HIS A 86 -3.96 -5.76 13.34
N GLU A 87 -3.12 -6.58 13.98
CA GLU A 87 -2.33 -6.26 15.18
C GLU A 87 -1.40 -5.07 14.96
N LEU A 88 -0.83 -4.94 13.75
CA LEU A 88 0.14 -3.89 13.40
C LEU A 88 -0.51 -2.67 12.73
N TYR A 89 -1.80 -2.75 12.41
CA TYR A 89 -2.47 -1.72 11.61
C TYR A 89 -2.41 -0.33 12.23
N GLU A 90 -2.66 -0.22 13.55
CA GLU A 90 -2.64 1.08 14.22
C GLU A 90 -1.22 1.69 14.21
N ALA A 91 -0.20 0.88 14.49
CA ALA A 91 1.19 1.33 14.45
C ALA A 91 1.60 1.82 13.04
N VAL A 92 1.31 1.02 12.01
CA VAL A 92 1.60 1.38 10.62
C VAL A 92 0.84 2.65 10.22
N ARG A 93 -0.42 2.80 10.64
CA ARG A 93 -1.23 3.97 10.32
C ARG A 93 -0.66 5.24 10.95
N VAL A 94 -0.22 5.20 12.20
CA VAL A 94 0.38 6.37 12.87
C VAL A 94 1.64 6.83 12.15
N LEU A 95 2.53 5.90 11.77
CA LEU A 95 3.77 6.24 11.05
C LEU A 95 3.49 6.84 9.67
N THR A 96 2.51 6.28 8.94
CA THR A 96 2.22 6.65 7.55
C THR A 96 1.24 7.80 7.37
N GLN A 97 0.58 8.27 8.44
CA GLN A 97 -0.30 9.44 8.41
C GLN A 97 0.41 10.73 8.84
N SER A 98 1.69 10.65 9.20
CA SER A 98 2.47 11.82 9.57
C SER A 98 2.68 12.71 8.33
N SER A 99 2.63 14.03 8.51
CA SER A 99 2.75 15.01 7.41
C SER A 99 4.09 14.89 6.65
N GLU A 100 5.10 14.26 7.26
CA GLU A 100 6.44 14.05 6.71
C GLU A 100 6.64 12.59 6.28
N ALA A 101 5.59 11.76 6.23
CA ALA A 101 5.71 10.33 5.93
C ALA A 101 6.31 10.03 4.54
N LEU A 102 6.09 10.91 3.56
CA LEU A 102 6.76 10.83 2.26
C LEU A 102 8.26 11.15 2.33
N SER A 103 8.67 12.03 3.24
CA SER A 103 10.08 12.41 3.44
C SER A 103 10.82 11.39 4.30
N ASP A 104 10.21 10.90 5.38
CA ASP A 104 10.85 10.03 6.36
C ASP A 104 10.76 8.54 5.99
N CYS A 105 9.57 8.11 5.56
CA CYS A 105 9.28 6.70 5.30
C CYS A 105 9.14 6.37 3.81
N SER A 106 9.10 7.40 2.94
CA SER A 106 8.78 7.27 1.51
C SER A 106 7.40 6.64 1.22
N ILE A 107 6.54 6.53 2.25
CA ILE A 107 5.24 5.86 2.20
C ILE A 107 4.23 6.66 3.01
N GLU A 108 3.13 7.07 2.37
CA GLU A 108 2.00 7.77 3.01
C GLU A 108 0.73 6.93 2.92
N SER A 109 -0.09 6.93 3.98
CA SER A 109 -1.37 6.23 3.98
C SER A 109 -2.51 7.12 3.47
N LEU A 110 -3.19 6.65 2.42
CA LEU A 110 -4.34 7.34 1.83
C LEU A 110 -5.67 6.79 2.33
N THR A 111 -5.79 5.46 2.40
CA THR A 111 -7.08 4.81 2.71
C THR A 111 -6.89 3.42 3.28
N SER A 112 -7.88 2.89 4.01
CA SER A 112 -7.83 1.52 4.53
C SER A 112 -9.19 0.81 4.53
N SER A 113 -9.17 -0.53 4.45
CA SER A 113 -10.38 -1.35 4.52
C SER A 113 -10.11 -2.79 4.95
N GLY A 114 -11.14 -3.51 5.40
CA GLY A 114 -11.09 -4.97 5.58
C GLY A 114 -11.11 -5.76 4.25
N LYS A 115 -11.40 -5.10 3.12
CA LYS A 115 -11.53 -5.73 1.80
C LYS A 115 -10.64 -5.02 0.77
N ILE A 116 -9.70 -5.75 0.15
CA ILE A 116 -8.83 -5.21 -0.91
C ILE A 116 -9.61 -4.54 -2.04
N ARG A 117 -10.77 -5.10 -2.40
CA ARG A 117 -11.65 -4.54 -3.44
C ARG A 117 -12.03 -3.09 -3.16
N LEU A 118 -12.37 -2.76 -1.91
CA LEU A 118 -12.78 -1.40 -1.54
C LEU A 118 -11.60 -0.42 -1.58
N VAL A 119 -10.38 -0.89 -1.27
CA VAL A 119 -9.17 -0.06 -1.40
C VAL A 119 -8.89 0.25 -2.87
N ARG A 120 -8.97 -0.76 -3.74
CA ARG A 120 -8.82 -0.58 -5.19
C ARG A 120 -9.83 0.40 -5.76
N GLU A 121 -11.10 0.27 -5.39
CA GLU A 121 -12.16 1.16 -5.88
C GLU A 121 -11.90 2.62 -5.50
N ARG A 122 -11.44 2.89 -4.28
CA ARG A 122 -11.11 4.25 -3.82
C ARG A 122 -9.86 4.84 -4.47
N LEU A 123 -8.92 3.99 -4.89
CA LEU A 123 -7.71 4.39 -5.60
C LEU A 123 -7.86 4.26 -7.12
N VAL A 124 -9.01 3.84 -7.63
CA VAL A 124 -9.25 3.56 -9.06
C VAL A 124 -8.23 2.56 -9.66
N LEU A 125 -7.72 1.64 -8.84
CA LEU A 125 -6.73 0.65 -9.29
C LEU A 125 -7.38 -0.53 -10.02
N ALA A 126 -6.84 -0.85 -11.19
CA ALA A 126 -7.25 -2.02 -11.96
C ALA A 126 -7.06 -3.32 -11.18
N ARG A 127 -7.96 -4.27 -11.42
CA ARG A 127 -7.85 -5.60 -10.83
C ARG A 127 -6.71 -6.35 -11.53
N PRO A 128 -5.74 -6.94 -10.78
CA PRO A 128 -4.67 -7.70 -11.40
C PRO A 128 -5.24 -8.91 -12.18
N PRO A 129 -4.64 -9.25 -13.33
CA PRO A 129 -5.10 -10.36 -14.15
C PRO A 129 -5.04 -11.67 -13.36
N LYS A 130 -6.10 -12.48 -13.45
CA LYS A 130 -6.11 -13.80 -12.81
C LYS A 130 -5.09 -14.68 -13.52
N ARG A 131 -4.02 -15.11 -12.83
CA ARG A 131 -3.23 -16.25 -13.27
C ARG A 131 -4.16 -17.48 -13.23
N ARG A 132 -4.50 -18.01 -14.41
CA ARG A 132 -5.24 -19.26 -14.59
C ARG A 132 -4.32 -20.44 -14.37
#